data_AF-A0A355M4T7-F1
#
_entry.id   AF-A0A355M4T7-F1
#
_cell.length_a   1.000
_cell.length_b   1.000
_cell.length_c   1.000
_cell.angle_alpha   90.00
_cell.angle_beta   90.00
_cell.angle_gamma   90.00
#
_symmetry.space_group_name_H-M   'P 1'
#
loop_
_entity.id
_entity.type
_entity.pdbx_description
1 polymer ?
#
loop_
_entity_poly.entity_id
_entity_poly.type
_entity_poly.pdbx_seq_one_letter_code
_entity_poly.pdbx_strand_id
1 'polypeptide(L)'
;MNNAMLLKYLKLYGSHTIAYSSVFDDKMNHFYLPDKGFVMYGLYKNIRFMLGDPICSKKDIQSVVQAFLEDTNSASNILIGMQCSIEAAFVFARHGYSINSLGVETILKLDSFDTKGKAMTKVRRWINSATNAGLKVREEKLTDPLVRKEVEVISNQWIKNKANAAELTLLTRPLSFEEESGIRFFCGYIDETLIGFNSFEPMYKDNEVIGYYANICRTKDDAPNGTLDLIIQNAREKFKAEGAKYFSFGLSPMADIKDNHNLHNPIISFLFESSYKYGCRLYSFQGLDFHKKAYHDGVNSLRQQSYIITKGSLPVNQIINCLSYLGILPDKGFISNLSYLAETMIKGFYEENKSKYQTSEEDIKGAVSGLLNGRTVNEIADDINCSGVLIETMANVFTSMWKQKLPEFQEQLYIQRDLDEGSKEIFAKVERIVDTDSDVAFLYNIGVHPVEKGYYVMMTVEINGKLTVTKANFIVARLKEAIKKKLSSVVGVFIETAPIGQYAFKIGQNNDSKKTYIV
;
A
#
# COMPACT_ATOMS: atom_id res chain seq x y z
N MET A 1 -3.57 -21.02 -19.50
CA MET A 1 -4.80 -21.62 -18.92
C MET A 1 -5.99 -21.23 -19.79
N ASN A 2 -7.05 -22.04 -19.88
CA ASN A 2 -8.24 -21.66 -20.66
C ASN A 2 -9.12 -20.69 -19.85
N ASN A 3 -9.48 -19.52 -20.42
CA ASN A 3 -10.37 -18.52 -19.81
C ASN A 3 -11.69 -19.11 -19.32
N ALA A 4 -12.18 -20.19 -19.94
CA ALA A 4 -13.39 -20.88 -19.48
C ALA A 4 -13.26 -21.47 -18.07
N MET A 5 -12.08 -21.99 -17.71
CA MET A 5 -11.83 -22.55 -16.38
C MET A 5 -11.69 -21.45 -15.33
N LEU A 6 -10.94 -20.40 -15.65
CA LEU A 6 -10.82 -19.19 -14.83
C LEU A 6 -12.21 -18.62 -14.51
N LEU A 7 -13.06 -18.45 -15.53
CA LEU A 7 -14.42 -17.97 -15.38
C LEU A 7 -15.28 -18.86 -14.47
N LYS A 8 -15.12 -20.19 -14.55
CA LYS A 8 -15.82 -21.12 -13.65
C LYS A 8 -15.44 -20.87 -12.18
N TYR A 9 -14.14 -20.74 -11.88
CA TYR A 9 -13.67 -20.46 -10.52
C TYR A 9 -14.10 -19.07 -10.04
N LEU A 10 -14.02 -18.04 -10.90
CA LEU A 10 -14.54 -16.71 -10.64
C LEU A 10 -16.03 -16.75 -10.25
N LYS A 11 -16.87 -17.43 -11.04
CA LYS A 11 -18.31 -17.54 -10.74
C LYS A 11 -18.62 -18.27 -9.43
N LEU A 12 -17.78 -19.25 -9.06
CA LEU A 12 -17.95 -19.99 -7.81
C LEU A 12 -17.48 -19.19 -6.59
N TYR A 13 -16.33 -18.51 -6.67
CA TYR A 13 -15.59 -18.03 -5.49
C TYR A 13 -15.18 -16.55 -5.53
N GLY A 14 -15.34 -15.85 -6.66
CA GLY A 14 -14.88 -14.47 -6.83
C GLY A 14 -15.87 -13.43 -6.31
N SER A 15 -16.07 -13.42 -5.00
CA SER A 15 -17.03 -12.54 -4.32
C SER A 15 -16.51 -11.16 -3.96
N HIS A 16 -15.21 -10.89 -4.17
CA HIS A 16 -14.57 -9.62 -3.83
C HIS A 16 -14.48 -8.68 -5.05
N THR A 17 -14.28 -7.39 -4.80
CA THR A 17 -14.39 -6.27 -5.76
C THR A 17 -13.53 -6.44 -7.00
N ILE A 18 -12.28 -6.85 -6.85
CA ILE A 18 -11.32 -7.01 -7.95
C ILE A 18 -11.27 -8.44 -8.53
N ALA A 19 -12.15 -9.34 -8.08
CA ALA A 19 -12.16 -10.71 -8.55
C ALA A 19 -12.44 -10.80 -10.06
N TYR A 20 -13.24 -9.89 -10.61
CA TYR A 20 -13.57 -9.90 -12.04
C TYR A 20 -12.33 -9.72 -12.92
N SER A 21 -11.42 -8.82 -12.53
CA SER A 21 -10.13 -8.59 -13.20
C SER A 21 -9.27 -9.87 -13.27
N SER A 22 -9.50 -10.85 -12.40
CA SER A 22 -8.78 -12.13 -12.41
C SER A 22 -8.96 -12.95 -13.68
N VAL A 23 -9.95 -12.63 -14.52
CA VAL A 23 -10.19 -13.33 -15.80
C VAL A 23 -10.09 -12.39 -16.99
N PHE A 24 -10.41 -11.11 -16.80
CA PHE A 24 -10.59 -10.15 -17.88
C PHE A 24 -9.54 -9.04 -17.94
N ASP A 25 -8.55 -9.04 -17.04
CA ASP A 25 -7.37 -8.18 -17.17
C ASP A 25 -6.25 -8.95 -17.87
N ASP A 26 -5.94 -8.54 -19.10
CA ASP A 26 -4.93 -9.17 -19.97
C ASP A 26 -3.49 -8.96 -19.49
N LYS A 27 -3.25 -8.02 -18.57
CA LYS A 27 -1.94 -7.76 -17.99
C LYS A 27 -1.60 -8.69 -16.82
N MET A 28 -2.58 -9.46 -16.36
CA MET A 28 -2.44 -10.28 -15.16
C MET A 28 -2.02 -11.69 -15.50
N ASN A 29 -1.11 -12.23 -14.68
CA ASN A 29 -0.69 -13.62 -14.71
C ASN A 29 -1.51 -14.43 -13.70
N HIS A 30 -1.47 -15.75 -13.87
CA HIS A 30 -2.21 -16.68 -13.02
C HIS A 30 -1.31 -17.81 -12.55
N PHE A 31 -1.30 -18.06 -11.25
CA PHE A 31 -0.83 -19.31 -10.68
C PHE A 31 -2.04 -20.22 -10.46
N TYR A 32 -2.02 -21.42 -11.04
CA TYR A 32 -3.12 -22.38 -10.94
C TYR A 32 -2.71 -23.62 -10.15
N LEU A 33 -3.55 -23.98 -9.18
CA LEU A 33 -3.44 -25.25 -8.46
C LEU A 33 -4.60 -26.15 -8.89
N PRO A 34 -4.33 -27.27 -9.60
CA PRO A 34 -5.36 -28.18 -10.11
C PRO A 34 -6.42 -28.54 -9.08
N ASP A 35 -7.68 -28.50 -9.54
CA ASP A 35 -8.90 -28.81 -8.78
C ASP A 35 -9.16 -27.95 -7.53
N LYS A 36 -8.28 -27.00 -7.19
CA LYS A 36 -8.37 -26.18 -5.98
C LYS A 36 -8.68 -24.71 -6.26
N GLY A 37 -8.01 -24.11 -7.24
CA GLY A 37 -8.25 -22.71 -7.59
C GLY A 37 -7.01 -22.03 -8.16
N PHE A 38 -7.02 -20.70 -8.17
CA PHE A 38 -5.93 -19.92 -8.73
C PHE A 38 -5.69 -18.61 -7.99
N VAL A 39 -4.52 -18.01 -8.24
CA VAL A 39 -4.12 -16.71 -7.73
C VAL A 39 -3.81 -15.80 -8.91
N MET A 40 -4.44 -14.63 -8.95
CA MET A 40 -4.11 -13.57 -9.90
C MET A 40 -2.92 -12.76 -9.38
N TYR A 41 -1.92 -12.50 -10.22
CA TYR A 41 -0.81 -11.61 -9.87
C TYR A 41 -0.24 -10.84 -11.07
N GLY A 42 0.19 -9.60 -10.81
CA GLY A 42 1.03 -8.84 -11.73
C GLY A 42 2.51 -9.13 -11.47
N LEU A 43 3.35 -9.06 -12.49
CA LEU A 43 4.79 -9.23 -12.34
C LEU A 43 5.50 -7.93 -12.72
N TYR A 44 6.30 -7.40 -11.81
CA TYR A 44 7.11 -6.22 -12.06
C TYR A 44 8.46 -6.36 -11.37
N LYS A 45 9.53 -6.35 -12.17
CA LYS A 45 10.88 -6.76 -11.74
C LYS A 45 10.82 -8.18 -11.17
N ASN A 46 11.42 -8.40 -9.99
CA ASN A 46 11.34 -9.66 -9.25
C ASN A 46 10.19 -9.69 -8.22
N ILE A 47 9.16 -8.84 -8.37
CA ILE A 47 8.04 -8.76 -7.44
C ILE A 47 6.77 -9.28 -8.10
N ARG A 48 6.13 -10.25 -7.45
CA ARG A 48 4.77 -10.70 -7.75
C ARG A 48 3.79 -9.91 -6.90
N PHE A 49 2.91 -9.18 -7.56
CA PHE A 49 1.82 -8.42 -6.96
C PHE A 49 0.55 -9.24 -7.01
N MET A 50 0.29 -10.04 -5.97
CA MET A 50 -1.00 -10.70 -5.82
C MET A 50 -2.09 -9.67 -5.56
N LEU A 51 -3.22 -9.84 -6.24
CA LEU A 51 -4.36 -8.95 -6.13
C LEU A 51 -5.59 -9.69 -5.64
N GLY A 52 -6.17 -9.17 -4.57
CA GLY A 52 -7.35 -9.73 -3.92
C GLY A 52 -7.03 -11.03 -3.20
N ASP A 53 -8.05 -11.85 -3.07
CA ASP A 53 -7.92 -13.16 -2.46
C ASP A 53 -7.67 -14.24 -3.52
N PRO A 54 -6.97 -15.34 -3.19
CA PRO A 54 -6.98 -16.54 -4.00
C PRO A 54 -8.41 -16.96 -4.38
N ILE A 55 -8.67 -17.17 -5.67
CA ILE A 55 -9.98 -17.58 -6.19
C ILE A 55 -10.11 -19.10 -6.03
N CYS A 56 -10.54 -19.50 -4.84
CA CYS A 56 -10.67 -20.89 -4.43
C CYS A 56 -11.74 -21.05 -3.35
N SER A 57 -12.06 -22.30 -3.01
CA SER A 57 -12.96 -22.55 -1.88
C SER A 57 -12.25 -22.27 -0.54
N LYS A 58 -13.03 -21.92 0.50
CA LYS A 58 -12.46 -21.62 1.84
C LYS A 58 -11.63 -22.76 2.44
N LYS A 59 -11.93 -24.03 2.10
CA LYS A 59 -11.16 -25.20 2.57
C LYS A 59 -9.80 -25.33 1.86
N ASP A 60 -9.68 -24.80 0.65
CA ASP A 60 -8.50 -24.99 -0.20
C ASP A 60 -7.50 -23.82 -0.09
N ILE A 61 -7.90 -22.69 0.51
CA ILE A 61 -7.08 -21.47 0.59
C ILE A 61 -5.68 -21.72 1.18
N GLN A 62 -5.55 -22.56 2.20
CA GLN A 62 -4.25 -22.87 2.81
C GLN A 62 -3.33 -23.59 1.81
N SER A 63 -3.84 -24.61 1.10
CA SER A 63 -3.07 -25.33 0.08
C SER A 63 -2.70 -24.44 -1.11
N VAL A 64 -3.63 -23.57 -1.56
CA VAL A 64 -3.39 -22.66 -2.68
C VAL A 64 -2.33 -21.64 -2.33
N VAL A 65 -2.41 -21.02 -1.14
CA VAL A 65 -1.41 -20.06 -0.65
C VAL A 65 -0.06 -20.72 -0.50
N GLN A 66 0.02 -21.89 0.14
CA GLN A 66 1.28 -22.61 0.30
C GLN A 66 1.95 -22.91 -1.05
N ALA A 67 1.22 -23.51 -1.99
CA ALA A 67 1.76 -23.84 -3.31
C ALA A 67 2.17 -22.58 -4.10
N PHE A 68 1.43 -21.48 -3.96
CA PHE A 68 1.78 -20.21 -4.60
C PHE A 68 3.05 -19.58 -3.99
N LEU A 69 3.24 -19.70 -2.68
CA LEU A 69 4.47 -19.26 -2.01
C LEU A 69 5.68 -20.10 -2.43
N GLU A 70 5.52 -21.42 -2.52
CA GLU A 70 6.56 -22.34 -3.02
C GLU A 70 6.96 -21.99 -4.46
N ASP A 71 5.98 -21.78 -5.36
CA ASP A 71 6.22 -21.34 -6.74
C ASP A 71 6.92 -19.97 -6.79
N THR A 72 6.47 -19.02 -5.98
CA THR A 72 7.07 -17.68 -5.89
C THR A 72 8.53 -17.73 -5.44
N ASN A 73 8.83 -18.53 -4.42
CA ASN A 73 10.19 -18.73 -3.91
C ASN A 73 11.07 -19.46 -4.93
N SER A 74 10.55 -20.48 -5.61
CA SER A 74 11.28 -21.23 -6.66
C SER A 74 11.71 -20.34 -7.82
N ALA A 75 10.90 -19.31 -8.12
CA ALA A 75 11.18 -18.32 -9.14
C ALA A 75 12.01 -17.13 -8.62
N SER A 76 12.53 -17.20 -7.38
CA SER A 76 13.31 -16.13 -6.73
C SER A 76 12.59 -14.77 -6.70
N ASN A 77 11.25 -14.80 -6.64
CA ASN A 77 10.42 -13.61 -6.60
C ASN A 77 10.05 -13.23 -5.16
N ILE A 78 9.81 -11.94 -4.94
CA ILE A 78 9.21 -11.40 -3.71
C ILE A 78 7.71 -11.30 -3.91
N LEU A 79 6.92 -11.70 -2.91
CA LEU A 79 5.47 -11.51 -2.93
C LEU A 79 5.05 -10.24 -2.19
N ILE A 80 4.17 -9.47 -2.81
CA ILE A 80 3.31 -8.48 -2.15
C ILE A 80 1.87 -8.86 -2.50
N GLY A 81 1.00 -8.99 -1.51
CA GLY A 81 -0.44 -9.16 -1.74
C GLY A 81 -1.18 -7.89 -1.40
N MET A 82 -2.12 -7.47 -2.24
CA MET A 82 -2.87 -6.24 -2.05
C MET A 82 -4.37 -6.51 -2.16
N GLN A 83 -5.15 -5.67 -1.47
CA GLN A 83 -6.60 -5.80 -1.38
C GLN A 83 -7.09 -7.14 -0.80
N CYS A 84 -6.28 -7.80 0.02
CA CYS A 84 -6.66 -9.06 0.64
C CYS A 84 -7.75 -8.85 1.69
N SER A 85 -8.62 -9.84 1.86
CA SER A 85 -9.42 -9.99 3.06
C SER A 85 -8.52 -10.31 4.26
N ILE A 86 -9.05 -10.10 5.48
CA ILE A 86 -8.33 -10.46 6.69
C ILE A 86 -8.13 -11.98 6.79
N GLU A 87 -9.12 -12.76 6.33
CA GLU A 87 -9.05 -14.22 6.32
C GLU A 87 -7.91 -14.72 5.44
N ALA A 88 -7.77 -14.19 4.22
CA ALA A 88 -6.66 -14.53 3.35
C ALA A 88 -5.33 -14.04 3.94
N ALA A 89 -5.27 -12.80 4.43
CA ALA A 89 -4.05 -12.22 5.00
C ALA A 89 -3.51 -13.04 6.18
N PHE A 90 -4.37 -13.59 7.04
CA PHE A 90 -3.95 -14.46 8.14
C PHE A 90 -3.32 -15.78 7.67
N VAL A 91 -3.70 -16.30 6.50
CA VAL A 91 -3.03 -17.48 5.93
C VAL A 91 -1.58 -17.13 5.58
N PHE A 92 -1.34 -15.97 4.99
CA PHE A 92 0.02 -15.49 4.67
C PHE A 92 0.84 -15.17 5.92
N ALA A 93 0.23 -14.65 6.99
CA ALA A 93 0.95 -14.36 8.22
C ALA A 93 1.58 -15.60 8.87
N ARG A 94 0.99 -16.79 8.68
CA ARG A 94 1.59 -18.07 9.11
C ARG A 94 2.90 -18.40 8.38
N HIS A 95 3.20 -17.69 7.29
CA HIS A 95 4.43 -17.81 6.51
C HIS A 95 5.38 -16.60 6.70
N GLY A 96 5.21 -15.84 7.78
CA GLY A 96 6.07 -14.72 8.16
C GLY A 96 5.77 -13.41 7.43
N TYR A 97 4.58 -13.26 6.83
CA TYR A 97 4.15 -12.00 6.23
C TYR A 97 3.51 -11.07 7.27
N SER A 98 3.85 -9.79 7.22
CA SER A 98 3.11 -8.76 7.94
C SER A 98 1.80 -8.45 7.23
N ILE A 99 0.78 -8.12 7.99
CA ILE A 99 -0.55 -7.70 7.51
C ILE A 99 -0.71 -6.23 7.84
N ASN A 100 -0.89 -5.36 6.86
CA ASN A 100 -1.21 -3.96 7.11
C ASN A 100 -2.56 -3.62 6.49
N SER A 101 -3.33 -2.78 7.15
CA SER A 101 -4.50 -2.15 6.57
C SER A 101 -4.06 -1.35 5.34
N LEU A 102 -4.58 -1.70 4.17
CA LEU A 102 -4.37 -0.96 2.92
C LEU A 102 -5.32 0.23 2.80
N GLY A 103 -6.45 0.18 3.51
CA GLY A 103 -7.53 1.15 3.47
C GLY A 103 -8.86 0.42 3.57
N VAL A 104 -9.95 1.11 3.22
CA VAL A 104 -11.29 0.54 3.35
C VAL A 104 -12.04 0.46 2.03
N GLU A 105 -12.96 -0.48 1.93
CA GLU A 105 -13.98 -0.50 0.90
C GLU A 105 -15.31 -0.02 1.47
N THR A 106 -16.01 0.83 0.71
CA THR A 106 -17.39 1.23 1.06
C THR A 106 -18.37 0.35 0.30
N ILE A 107 -19.16 -0.44 1.03
CA ILE A 107 -20.09 -1.44 0.49
C ILE A 107 -21.51 -1.12 0.98
N LEU A 108 -22.48 -1.10 0.07
CA LEU A 108 -23.90 -0.91 0.37
C LEU A 108 -24.63 -2.25 0.36
N LYS A 109 -25.53 -2.45 1.33
CA LYS A 109 -26.51 -3.55 1.33
C LYS A 109 -27.75 -3.08 0.56
N LEU A 110 -27.94 -3.57 -0.65
CA LEU A 110 -28.93 -3.03 -1.59
C LEU A 110 -30.38 -3.27 -1.17
N ASP A 111 -30.63 -4.38 -0.49
CA ASP A 111 -31.92 -4.74 0.08
C ASP A 111 -32.45 -3.67 1.03
N SER A 112 -31.59 -3.13 1.91
CA SER A 112 -31.98 -2.20 2.96
C SER A 112 -31.52 -0.75 2.78
N PHE A 113 -30.50 -0.47 1.95
CA PHE A 113 -29.97 0.88 1.77
C PHE A 113 -30.93 1.79 0.99
N ASP A 114 -31.12 3.01 1.50
CA ASP A 114 -31.91 4.09 0.89
C ASP A 114 -31.14 5.41 1.03
N THR A 115 -31.26 6.29 0.03
CA THR A 115 -30.68 7.64 0.07
C THR A 115 -31.51 8.61 0.92
N LYS A 116 -32.59 8.19 1.56
CA LYS A 116 -33.37 8.99 2.53
C LYS A 116 -32.60 9.21 3.86
N GLY A 117 -33.13 10.11 4.70
CA GLY A 117 -32.62 10.34 6.06
C GLY A 117 -31.47 11.36 6.17
N LYS A 118 -31.09 11.71 7.41
CA LYS A 118 -30.13 12.82 7.65
C LYS A 118 -28.73 12.53 7.12
N ALA A 119 -28.24 11.29 7.27
CA ALA A 119 -26.89 10.88 6.85
C ALA A 119 -26.66 11.11 5.34
N MET A 120 -27.66 10.83 4.52
CA MET A 120 -27.57 10.89 3.05
C MET A 120 -27.89 12.28 2.46
N THR A 121 -27.95 13.33 3.29
CA THR A 121 -28.28 14.70 2.81
C THR A 121 -27.31 15.19 1.74
N LYS A 122 -26.02 14.89 1.88
CA LYS A 122 -25.00 15.29 0.90
C LYS A 122 -25.20 14.57 -0.43
N VAL A 123 -25.34 13.25 -0.40
CA VAL A 123 -25.61 12.42 -1.57
C VAL A 123 -26.89 12.87 -2.30
N ARG A 124 -27.99 13.11 -1.57
CA ARG A 124 -29.23 13.63 -2.18
C ARG A 124 -29.05 15.00 -2.84
N ARG A 125 -28.23 15.88 -2.26
CA ARG A 125 -27.95 17.19 -2.88
C ARG A 125 -27.22 17.03 -4.21
N TRP A 126 -26.24 16.12 -4.29
CA TRP A 126 -25.55 15.81 -5.54
C TRP A 126 -26.51 15.23 -6.58
N ILE A 127 -27.28 14.20 -6.21
CA ILE A 127 -28.29 13.58 -7.08
C ILE A 127 -29.29 14.63 -7.62
N ASN A 128 -29.84 15.46 -6.74
CA ASN A 128 -30.80 16.50 -7.12
C ASN A 128 -30.16 17.58 -8.00
N SER A 129 -28.90 17.95 -7.74
CA SER A 129 -28.17 18.92 -8.56
C SER A 129 -28.06 18.44 -10.01
N ALA A 130 -27.62 17.20 -10.22
CA ALA A 130 -27.52 16.63 -11.57
C ALA A 130 -28.90 16.44 -12.23
N THR A 131 -29.90 16.02 -11.45
CA THR A 131 -31.29 15.89 -11.93
C THR A 131 -31.84 17.23 -12.41
N ASN A 132 -31.64 18.30 -11.62
CA ASN A 132 -32.10 19.66 -11.96
C ASN A 132 -31.34 20.26 -13.15
N ALA A 133 -30.12 19.79 -13.42
CA ALA A 133 -29.36 20.14 -14.61
C ALA A 133 -29.85 19.40 -15.88
N GLY A 134 -30.90 18.57 -15.78
CA GLY A 134 -31.49 17.87 -16.91
C GLY A 134 -30.85 16.53 -17.26
N LEU A 135 -29.95 16.01 -16.40
CA LEU A 135 -29.24 14.76 -16.65
C LEU A 135 -30.21 13.56 -16.65
N LYS A 136 -30.15 12.76 -17.71
CA LYS A 136 -30.90 11.50 -17.86
C LYS A 136 -29.93 10.33 -17.94
N VAL A 137 -30.19 9.27 -17.17
CA VAL A 137 -29.31 8.09 -17.15
C VAL A 137 -29.92 6.96 -17.99
N ARG A 138 -29.07 6.32 -18.80
CA ARG A 138 -29.40 5.14 -19.60
C ARG A 138 -28.38 4.04 -19.35
N GLU A 139 -28.83 2.80 -19.38
CA GLU A 139 -27.93 1.65 -19.46
C GLU A 139 -27.58 1.42 -20.94
N GLU A 140 -26.28 1.38 -21.25
CA GLU A 140 -25.79 1.34 -22.62
C GLU A 140 -24.85 0.14 -22.83
N LYS A 141 -24.59 -0.20 -24.10
CA LYS A 141 -23.59 -1.19 -24.50
C LYS A 141 -22.52 -0.55 -25.36
N LEU A 142 -21.24 -0.83 -25.06
CA LEU A 142 -20.12 -0.34 -25.87
C LEU A 142 -19.98 -1.03 -27.23
N THR A 143 -20.83 -2.02 -27.52
CA THR A 143 -21.00 -2.57 -28.88
C THR A 143 -21.66 -1.56 -29.82
N ASP A 144 -22.37 -0.56 -29.30
CA ASP A 144 -22.85 0.58 -30.09
C ASP A 144 -21.66 1.51 -30.45
N PRO A 145 -21.35 1.69 -31.75
CA PRO A 145 -20.22 2.51 -32.17
C PRO A 145 -20.30 3.98 -31.74
N LEU A 146 -21.51 4.55 -31.62
CA LEU A 146 -21.70 5.94 -31.21
C LEU A 146 -21.37 6.11 -29.73
N VAL A 147 -21.96 5.25 -28.88
CA VAL A 147 -21.68 5.25 -27.44
C VAL A 147 -20.20 5.00 -27.19
N ARG A 148 -19.61 4.01 -27.86
CA ARG A 148 -18.18 3.71 -27.77
C ARG A 148 -17.31 4.92 -28.04
N LYS A 149 -17.59 5.64 -29.13
CA LYS A 149 -16.82 6.83 -29.52
C LYS A 149 -16.93 7.94 -28.48
N GLU A 150 -18.11 8.22 -27.95
CA GLU A 150 -18.28 9.24 -26.91
C GLU A 150 -17.59 8.87 -25.60
N VAL A 151 -17.71 7.60 -25.18
CA VAL A 151 -17.02 7.05 -23.99
C VAL A 151 -15.50 7.16 -24.15
N GLU A 152 -14.97 6.84 -25.33
CA GLU A 152 -13.54 6.94 -25.64
C GLU A 152 -13.05 8.40 -25.56
N VAL A 153 -13.82 9.37 -26.04
CA VAL A 153 -13.49 10.80 -25.93
C VAL A 153 -13.40 11.23 -24.47
N ILE A 154 -14.42 10.93 -23.66
CA ILE A 154 -14.42 11.27 -22.22
C ILE A 154 -13.27 10.58 -21.50
N SER A 155 -13.04 9.30 -21.81
CA SER A 155 -11.95 8.51 -21.26
C SER A 155 -10.58 9.13 -21.52
N ASN A 156 -10.31 9.50 -22.77
CA ASN A 156 -9.04 10.09 -23.18
C ASN A 156 -8.82 11.48 -22.58
N GLN A 157 -9.87 12.31 -22.48
CA GLN A 157 -9.80 13.60 -21.81
C GLN A 157 -9.49 13.44 -20.32
N TRP A 158 -10.20 12.54 -19.64
CA TRP A 158 -10.00 12.28 -18.22
C TRP A 158 -8.59 11.77 -17.90
N ILE A 159 -8.03 10.88 -18.74
CA ILE A 159 -6.65 10.40 -18.58
C ILE A 159 -5.64 11.54 -18.71
N LYS A 160 -5.81 12.43 -19.69
CA LYS A 160 -4.90 13.58 -19.91
C LYS A 160 -4.91 14.57 -18.75
N ASN A 161 -6.03 14.70 -18.04
CA ASN A 161 -6.17 15.61 -16.90
C ASN A 161 -5.61 15.05 -15.57
N LYS A 162 -5.15 13.78 -15.55
CA LYS A 162 -4.45 13.22 -14.38
C LYS A 162 -3.05 13.80 -14.23
N ALA A 163 -2.56 13.87 -12.98
CA ALA A 163 -1.21 14.33 -12.66
C ALA A 163 -0.10 13.62 -13.46
N ASN A 164 -0.24 12.31 -13.71
CA ASN A 164 0.75 11.51 -14.44
C ASN A 164 0.35 11.23 -15.91
N ALA A 165 -0.79 11.77 -16.38
CA ALA A 165 -1.35 11.54 -17.71
C ALA A 165 -1.41 10.06 -18.16
N ALA A 166 -1.49 9.12 -17.22
CA ALA A 166 -1.40 7.69 -17.44
C ALA A 166 -2.60 6.94 -16.83
N GLU A 167 -2.94 5.82 -17.45
CA GLU A 167 -3.93 4.90 -16.88
C GLU A 167 -3.33 4.18 -15.67
N LEU A 168 -4.14 4.05 -14.61
CA LEU A 168 -3.73 3.27 -13.45
C LEU A 168 -3.89 1.79 -13.79
N THR A 169 -2.94 0.98 -13.34
CA THR A 169 -2.93 -0.48 -13.53
C THR A 169 -3.05 -1.19 -12.19
N LEU A 170 -3.21 -2.51 -12.21
CA LEU A 170 -3.25 -3.37 -11.02
C LEU A 170 -4.52 -3.17 -10.16
N LEU A 171 -4.63 -2.11 -9.36
CA LEU A 171 -5.82 -1.89 -8.50
C LEU A 171 -7.07 -1.43 -9.27
N THR A 172 -6.90 -1.04 -10.52
CA THR A 172 -7.95 -0.77 -11.50
C THR A 172 -7.49 -1.30 -12.83
N ARG A 173 -8.37 -1.94 -13.60
CA ARG A 173 -8.05 -2.33 -14.98
C ARG A 173 -8.38 -1.21 -15.96
N PRO A 174 -7.65 -1.11 -17.10
CA PRO A 174 -7.98 -0.18 -18.17
C PRO A 174 -9.39 -0.38 -18.70
N LEU A 175 -9.96 0.67 -19.29
CA LEU A 175 -11.23 0.56 -20.00
C LEU A 175 -11.08 -0.37 -21.21
N SER A 176 -11.79 -1.50 -21.15
CA SER A 176 -11.96 -2.41 -22.29
C SER A 176 -13.20 -2.02 -23.09
N PHE A 177 -13.06 -2.02 -24.42
CA PHE A 177 -14.17 -1.84 -25.36
C PHE A 177 -14.62 -3.16 -25.98
N GLU A 178 -14.05 -4.28 -25.53
CA GLU A 178 -14.49 -5.61 -25.93
C GLU A 178 -15.76 -5.99 -25.16
N GLU A 179 -16.57 -6.85 -25.76
CA GLU A 179 -17.76 -7.37 -25.09
C GLU A 179 -17.35 -8.41 -24.05
N GLU A 180 -17.50 -8.07 -22.78
CA GLU A 180 -17.19 -8.97 -21.67
C GLU A 180 -18.46 -9.32 -20.88
N SER A 181 -18.53 -10.58 -20.44
CA SER A 181 -19.75 -11.13 -19.84
C SER A 181 -20.04 -10.50 -18.47
N GLY A 182 -21.15 -9.75 -18.40
CA GLY A 182 -21.72 -9.26 -17.15
C GLY A 182 -21.29 -7.84 -16.75
N ILE A 183 -20.40 -7.18 -17.51
CA ILE A 183 -20.17 -5.75 -17.32
C ILE A 183 -21.42 -4.97 -17.70
N ARG A 184 -21.69 -3.92 -16.94
CA ARG A 184 -22.77 -2.99 -17.23
C ARG A 184 -22.26 -1.57 -17.29
N PHE A 185 -22.71 -0.82 -18.29
CA PHE A 185 -22.39 0.59 -18.46
C PHE A 185 -23.64 1.43 -18.25
N PHE A 186 -23.55 2.43 -17.38
CA PHE A 186 -24.59 3.43 -17.23
C PHE A 186 -24.02 4.79 -17.61
N CYS A 187 -24.73 5.48 -18.48
CA CYS A 187 -24.32 6.71 -19.14
C CYS A 187 -25.31 7.83 -18.80
N GLY A 188 -24.80 9.00 -18.44
CA GLY A 188 -25.59 10.20 -18.16
C GLY A 188 -25.55 11.17 -19.35
N TYR A 189 -26.72 11.60 -19.81
CA TYR A 189 -26.91 12.46 -20.98
C TYR A 189 -27.62 13.76 -20.62
N ILE A 190 -27.20 14.87 -21.22
CA ILE A 190 -27.93 16.14 -21.27
C ILE A 190 -28.09 16.50 -22.74
N ASP A 191 -29.33 16.73 -23.18
CA ASP A 191 -29.65 17.03 -24.58
C ASP A 191 -28.99 16.05 -25.58
N GLU A 192 -29.10 14.74 -25.30
CA GLU A 192 -28.49 13.62 -26.04
C GLU A 192 -26.96 13.62 -26.11
N THR A 193 -26.28 14.53 -25.42
CA THR A 193 -24.83 14.56 -25.31
C THR A 193 -24.37 13.76 -24.10
N LEU A 194 -23.45 12.81 -24.28
CA LEU A 194 -22.88 12.07 -23.15
C LEU A 194 -22.06 12.99 -22.25
N ILE A 195 -22.35 12.99 -20.95
CA ILE A 195 -21.71 13.83 -19.94
C ILE A 195 -20.78 13.02 -19.02
N GLY A 196 -21.13 11.76 -18.76
CA GLY A 196 -20.32 10.86 -17.95
C GLY A 196 -20.86 9.45 -17.94
N PHE A 197 -20.06 8.52 -17.45
CA PHE A 197 -20.41 7.10 -17.40
C PHE A 197 -19.74 6.38 -16.23
N ASN A 198 -20.38 5.28 -15.82
CA ASN A 198 -19.82 4.30 -14.90
C ASN A 198 -19.82 2.91 -15.52
N SER A 199 -18.74 2.15 -15.33
CA SER A 199 -18.70 0.71 -15.54
C SER A 199 -18.85 -0.04 -14.22
N PHE A 200 -19.62 -1.12 -14.26
CA PHE A 200 -19.88 -1.98 -13.12
C PHE A 200 -19.50 -3.42 -13.41
N GLU A 201 -18.73 -4.00 -12.52
CA GLU A 201 -18.26 -5.38 -12.62
C GLU A 201 -19.03 -6.29 -11.66
N PRO A 202 -19.47 -7.47 -12.12
CA PRO A 202 -20.21 -8.39 -11.28
C PRO A 202 -19.29 -9.08 -10.27
N MET A 203 -19.75 -9.16 -9.02
CA MET A 203 -19.18 -10.01 -7.99
C MET A 203 -20.01 -11.29 -7.90
N TYR A 204 -19.34 -12.44 -7.83
CA TYR A 204 -20.00 -13.74 -7.91
C TYR A 204 -19.84 -14.56 -6.63
N LYS A 205 -20.82 -15.42 -6.39
CA LYS A 205 -20.70 -16.51 -5.42
C LYS A 205 -21.64 -17.63 -5.81
N ASP A 206 -21.17 -18.87 -5.77
CA ASP A 206 -21.99 -20.06 -6.04
C ASP A 206 -22.72 -20.00 -7.41
N ASN A 207 -22.08 -19.40 -8.42
CA ASN A 207 -22.60 -19.11 -9.77
C ASN A 207 -23.69 -18.03 -9.87
N GLU A 208 -23.96 -17.30 -8.80
CA GLU A 208 -24.90 -16.17 -8.80
C GLU A 208 -24.15 -14.83 -8.74
N VAL A 209 -24.74 -13.80 -9.37
CA VAL A 209 -24.28 -12.42 -9.18
C VAL A 209 -24.80 -11.93 -7.84
N ILE A 210 -23.91 -11.70 -6.89
CA ILE A 210 -24.27 -11.22 -5.55
C ILE A 210 -24.22 -9.70 -5.42
N GLY A 211 -23.56 -9.02 -6.36
CA GLY A 211 -23.40 -7.58 -6.31
C GLY A 211 -22.57 -7.03 -7.46
N TYR A 212 -22.36 -5.73 -7.44
CA TYR A 212 -21.58 -5.02 -8.45
C TYR A 212 -20.53 -4.08 -7.83
N TYR A 213 -19.36 -4.02 -8.44
CA TYR A 213 -18.28 -3.09 -8.13
C TYR A 213 -18.23 -1.96 -9.16
N ALA A 214 -18.26 -0.70 -8.70
CA ALA A 214 -18.05 0.46 -9.56
C ALA A 214 -16.56 0.64 -9.87
N ASN A 215 -16.11 0.13 -11.02
CA ASN A 215 -14.69 0.14 -11.39
C ASN A 215 -14.28 1.48 -12.04
N ILE A 216 -14.84 1.82 -13.20
CA ILE A 216 -14.47 3.04 -13.94
C ILE A 216 -15.59 4.05 -13.82
N CYS A 217 -15.30 5.24 -13.31
CA CYS A 217 -16.24 6.34 -13.18
C CYS A 217 -15.60 7.59 -13.80
N ARG A 218 -16.17 8.13 -14.89
CA ARG A 218 -15.59 9.27 -15.62
C ARG A 218 -16.66 10.24 -16.06
N THR A 219 -16.32 11.52 -16.06
CA THR A 219 -17.17 12.61 -16.57
C THR A 219 -16.35 13.55 -17.42
N LYS A 220 -17.04 14.38 -18.22
CA LYS A 220 -16.46 15.60 -18.77
C LYS A 220 -16.07 16.57 -17.65
N ASP A 221 -15.17 17.50 -17.96
CA ASP A 221 -14.69 18.51 -17.02
C ASP A 221 -15.79 19.52 -16.61
N ASP A 222 -16.72 19.78 -17.51
CA ASP A 222 -17.86 20.69 -17.33
C ASP A 222 -19.14 19.97 -16.85
N ALA A 223 -19.02 18.69 -16.46
CA ALA A 223 -20.16 17.90 -16.01
C ALA A 223 -20.81 18.52 -14.76
N PRO A 224 -22.16 18.59 -14.69
CA PRO A 224 -22.84 19.07 -13.50
C PRO A 224 -22.45 18.26 -12.26
N ASN A 225 -22.35 18.96 -11.13
CA ASN A 225 -22.07 18.32 -9.86
C ASN A 225 -23.13 17.25 -9.55
N GLY A 226 -22.67 16.06 -9.17
CA GLY A 226 -23.52 14.90 -8.90
C GLY A 226 -23.82 14.00 -10.11
N THR A 227 -23.17 14.22 -11.27
CA THR A 227 -23.36 13.38 -12.46
C THR A 227 -23.13 11.90 -12.16
N LEU A 228 -21.98 11.57 -11.55
CA LEU A 228 -21.66 10.18 -11.16
C LEU A 228 -22.63 9.65 -10.11
N ASP A 229 -23.06 10.50 -9.16
CA ASP A 229 -24.00 10.11 -8.11
C ASP A 229 -25.39 9.74 -8.66
N LEU A 230 -25.89 10.49 -9.64
CA LEU A 230 -27.16 10.15 -10.30
C LEU A 230 -27.04 8.86 -11.11
N ILE A 231 -25.91 8.65 -11.80
CA ILE A 231 -25.62 7.40 -12.51
C ILE A 231 -25.61 6.21 -11.53
N ILE A 232 -24.90 6.35 -10.40
CA ILE A 232 -24.83 5.33 -9.34
C ILE A 232 -26.21 5.06 -8.76
N GLN A 233 -27.01 6.09 -8.50
CA GLN A 233 -28.37 5.91 -7.97
C GLN A 233 -29.25 5.08 -8.91
N ASN A 234 -29.24 5.37 -10.21
CA ASN A 234 -30.01 4.62 -11.21
C ASN A 234 -29.51 3.17 -11.35
N ALA A 235 -28.19 2.97 -11.40
CA ALA A 235 -27.58 1.64 -11.47
C ALA A 235 -27.94 0.81 -10.22
N ARG A 236 -27.84 1.41 -9.03
CA ARG A 236 -28.17 0.78 -7.75
C ARG A 236 -29.62 0.32 -7.69
N GLU A 237 -30.57 1.15 -8.14
CA GLU A 237 -31.99 0.80 -8.19
C GLU A 237 -32.25 -0.36 -9.15
N LYS A 238 -31.60 -0.36 -10.32
CA LYS A 238 -31.66 -1.46 -11.28
C LYS A 238 -31.11 -2.77 -10.69
N PHE A 239 -29.93 -2.73 -10.08
CA PHE A 239 -29.30 -3.91 -9.48
C PHE A 239 -30.12 -4.47 -8.32
N LYS A 240 -30.70 -3.60 -7.49
CA LYS A 240 -31.63 -3.99 -6.43
C LYS A 240 -32.86 -4.70 -6.99
N ALA A 241 -33.48 -4.17 -8.04
CA ALA A 241 -34.66 -4.76 -8.66
C ALA A 241 -34.37 -6.15 -9.26
N GLU A 242 -33.13 -6.40 -9.67
CA GLU A 242 -32.65 -7.69 -10.17
C GLU A 242 -32.16 -8.66 -9.08
N GLY A 243 -32.23 -8.25 -7.80
CA GLY A 243 -31.90 -9.11 -6.66
C GLY A 243 -30.43 -9.11 -6.22
N ALA A 244 -29.61 -8.20 -6.77
CA ALA A 244 -28.25 -8.01 -6.26
C ALA A 244 -28.28 -7.56 -4.80
N LYS A 245 -27.40 -8.12 -3.97
CA LYS A 245 -27.37 -7.87 -2.52
C LYS A 245 -26.40 -6.76 -2.15
N TYR A 246 -25.32 -6.61 -2.92
CA TYR A 246 -24.23 -5.69 -2.60
C TYR A 246 -23.90 -4.74 -3.74
N PHE A 247 -23.45 -3.55 -3.37
CA PHE A 247 -22.80 -2.61 -4.27
C PHE A 247 -21.54 -2.11 -3.61
N SER A 248 -20.39 -2.19 -4.29
CA SER A 248 -19.13 -1.69 -3.77
C SER A 248 -18.64 -0.49 -4.57
N PHE A 249 -18.20 0.55 -3.88
CA PHE A 249 -17.46 1.65 -4.47
C PHE A 249 -15.95 1.33 -4.63
N GLY A 250 -15.52 0.13 -4.20
CA GLY A 250 -14.12 -0.27 -4.13
C GLY A 250 -13.30 0.49 -3.09
N LEU A 251 -11.99 0.27 -3.14
CA LEU A 251 -11.03 0.76 -2.16
C LEU A 251 -10.90 2.29 -2.11
N SER A 252 -10.95 2.85 -0.90
CA SER A 252 -10.35 4.13 -0.52
C SER A 252 -8.96 3.84 0.05
N PRO A 253 -7.89 3.94 -0.77
CA PRO A 253 -6.56 3.59 -0.32
C PRO A 253 -6.12 4.49 0.83
N MET A 254 -5.50 3.88 1.83
CA MET A 254 -4.93 4.52 3.02
C MET A 254 -5.93 5.23 3.93
N ALA A 255 -7.24 5.13 3.64
CA ALA A 255 -8.29 5.71 4.46
C ALA A 255 -8.63 4.81 5.66
N ASP A 256 -8.90 5.43 6.82
CA ASP A 256 -9.21 4.75 8.09
C ASP A 256 -8.30 3.53 8.37
N ILE A 257 -6.97 3.70 8.29
CA ILE A 257 -6.01 2.64 8.66
C ILE A 257 -6.32 2.11 10.06
N LYS A 258 -6.50 0.78 10.18
CA LYS A 258 -6.74 0.10 11.46
C LYS A 258 -5.94 -1.20 11.55
N ASP A 259 -4.77 -1.10 12.16
CA ASP A 259 -3.85 -2.22 12.35
C ASP A 259 -3.97 -2.80 13.78
N ASN A 260 -5.10 -3.48 14.04
CA ASN A 260 -5.43 -3.97 15.38
C ASN A 260 -4.91 -5.39 15.65
N HIS A 261 -4.28 -6.03 14.67
CA HIS A 261 -3.55 -7.28 14.84
C HIS A 261 -2.07 -6.95 15.07
N ASN A 262 -1.42 -7.58 16.06
CA ASN A 262 0.01 -7.41 16.37
C ASN A 262 0.95 -8.00 15.29
N LEU A 263 0.49 -8.07 14.04
CA LEU A 263 1.14 -8.63 12.87
C LEU A 263 1.38 -7.58 11.77
N HIS A 264 1.05 -6.31 12.02
CA HIS A 264 1.29 -5.22 11.07
C HIS A 264 2.74 -4.77 11.06
N ASN A 265 3.19 -4.10 10.00
CA ASN A 265 4.47 -3.39 10.00
C ASN A 265 4.22 -1.87 10.18
N PRO A 266 4.65 -1.23 11.28
CA PRO A 266 4.33 0.15 11.63
C PRO A 266 4.99 1.14 10.68
N ILE A 267 6.04 0.74 9.96
CA ILE A 267 6.64 1.56 8.90
C ILE A 267 5.66 1.70 7.76
N ILE A 268 4.98 0.62 7.37
CA ILE A 268 3.92 0.67 6.35
C ILE A 268 2.74 1.50 6.86
N SER A 269 2.26 1.26 8.09
CA SER A 269 1.14 2.01 8.68
C SER A 269 1.44 3.52 8.67
N PHE A 270 2.63 3.89 9.14
CA PHE A 270 3.09 5.26 9.16
C PHE A 270 3.15 5.86 7.74
N LEU A 271 3.73 5.14 6.77
CA LEU A 271 3.83 5.59 5.39
C LEU A 271 2.44 5.82 4.78
N PHE A 272 1.47 4.95 5.07
CA PHE A 272 0.10 5.06 4.57
C PHE A 272 -0.65 6.21 5.22
N GLU A 273 -0.59 6.36 6.54
CA GLU A 273 -1.20 7.49 7.25
C GLU A 273 -0.65 8.83 6.76
N SER A 274 0.67 8.91 6.59
CA SER A 274 1.34 10.12 6.06
C SER A 274 0.98 10.39 4.61
N SER A 275 0.90 9.35 3.78
CA SER A 275 0.51 9.48 2.38
C SER A 275 -0.97 9.89 2.24
N TYR A 276 -1.86 9.37 3.08
CA TYR A 276 -3.26 9.79 3.13
C TYR A 276 -3.40 11.27 3.52
N LYS A 277 -2.60 11.72 4.49
CA LYS A 277 -2.68 13.10 4.99
C LYS A 277 -2.03 14.10 4.03
N TYR A 278 -0.84 13.79 3.52
CA TYR A 278 0.01 14.76 2.84
C TYR A 278 0.28 14.43 1.36
N GLY A 279 -0.10 13.24 0.90
CA GLY A 279 0.17 12.74 -0.45
C GLY A 279 -0.86 13.13 -1.50
N CYS A 280 -1.79 14.05 -1.23
CA CYS A 280 -2.87 14.43 -2.15
C CYS A 280 -2.39 14.96 -3.51
N ARG A 281 -1.16 15.50 -3.57
CA ARG A 281 -0.49 15.92 -4.82
C ARG A 281 -0.04 14.73 -5.69
N LEU A 282 0.19 13.54 -5.11
CA LEU A 282 0.50 12.31 -5.85
C LEU A 282 -0.77 11.62 -6.35
N TYR A 283 -1.76 11.52 -5.47
CA TYR A 283 -3.01 10.84 -5.74
C TYR A 283 -4.10 11.40 -4.82
N SER A 284 -5.34 11.49 -5.31
CA SER A 284 -6.45 12.10 -4.57
C SER A 284 -7.02 11.15 -3.49
N PHE A 285 -6.20 10.73 -2.52
CA PHE A 285 -6.57 9.80 -1.45
C PHE A 285 -7.81 10.29 -0.67
N GLN A 286 -7.74 11.51 -0.13
CA GLN A 286 -8.81 12.10 0.68
C GLN A 286 -10.06 12.44 -0.14
N GLY A 287 -9.89 12.91 -1.38
CA GLY A 287 -11.02 13.24 -2.26
C GLY A 287 -11.83 12.00 -2.63
N LEU A 288 -11.12 10.92 -2.98
CA LEU A 288 -11.74 9.62 -3.25
C LEU A 288 -12.46 9.06 -2.02
N ASP A 289 -11.81 9.09 -0.84
CA ASP A 289 -12.44 8.63 0.40
C ASP A 289 -13.66 9.47 0.76
N PHE A 290 -13.56 10.79 0.68
CA PHE A 290 -14.66 11.71 1.02
C PHE A 290 -15.94 11.40 0.23
N HIS A 291 -15.81 11.15 -1.08
CA HIS A 291 -16.94 10.81 -1.92
C HIS A 291 -17.56 9.48 -1.51
N LYS A 292 -16.75 8.41 -1.38
CA LYS A 292 -17.24 7.08 -1.02
C LYS A 292 -17.85 7.06 0.40
N LYS A 293 -17.19 7.71 1.36
CA LYS A 293 -17.64 7.84 2.75
C LYS A 293 -18.96 8.61 2.89
N ALA A 294 -19.30 9.48 1.93
CA ALA A 294 -20.59 10.17 1.94
C ALA A 294 -21.80 9.21 1.84
N TYR A 295 -21.60 8.00 1.31
CA TYR A 295 -22.60 6.94 1.23
C TYR A 295 -22.64 6.05 2.48
N HIS A 296 -21.78 6.30 3.48
CA HIS A 296 -21.80 5.55 4.72
C HIS A 296 -22.86 6.09 5.70
N ASP A 297 -23.93 5.32 5.89
CA ASP A 297 -25.02 5.59 6.84
C ASP A 297 -24.83 4.94 8.22
N GLY A 298 -23.81 4.09 8.39
CA GLY A 298 -23.52 3.37 9.64
C GLY A 298 -24.43 2.16 9.93
N VAL A 299 -25.42 1.87 9.09
CA VAL A 299 -26.43 0.82 9.33
C VAL A 299 -26.55 -0.14 8.14
N ASN A 300 -26.85 0.41 6.95
CA ASN A 300 -27.07 -0.35 5.71
C ASN A 300 -25.86 -0.26 4.77
N SER A 301 -24.76 0.30 5.25
CA SER A 301 -23.49 0.40 4.56
C SER A 301 -22.36 -0.04 5.48
N LEU A 302 -21.34 -0.64 4.88
CA LEU A 302 -20.17 -1.17 5.55
C LEU A 302 -18.93 -0.40 5.08
N ARG A 303 -18.02 -0.14 6.01
CA ARG A 303 -16.64 0.29 5.74
C ARG A 303 -15.74 -0.88 6.08
N GLN A 304 -15.48 -1.75 5.12
CA GLN A 304 -14.74 -3.00 5.33
C GLN A 304 -13.25 -2.75 5.14
N GLN A 305 -12.41 -3.22 6.08
CA GLN A 305 -10.96 -3.13 5.91
C GLN A 305 -10.48 -4.07 4.82
N SER A 306 -9.49 -3.60 4.08
CA SER A 306 -8.76 -4.35 3.07
C SER A 306 -7.28 -4.27 3.39
N TYR A 307 -6.52 -5.32 3.07
CA TYR A 307 -5.18 -5.51 3.61
C TYR A 307 -4.11 -5.61 2.51
N ILE A 308 -2.91 -5.17 2.86
CA ILE A 308 -1.68 -5.44 2.13
C ILE A 308 -0.84 -6.41 2.96
N ILE A 309 -0.24 -7.41 2.31
CA ILE A 309 0.71 -8.32 2.93
C ILE A 309 2.10 -8.10 2.35
N THR A 310 3.08 -8.04 3.22
CA THR A 310 4.50 -7.83 2.84
C THR A 310 5.41 -8.71 3.69
N LYS A 311 6.63 -8.94 3.22
CA LYS A 311 7.63 -9.70 3.98
C LYS A 311 8.86 -8.84 4.27
N GLY A 312 9.42 -9.03 5.47
CA GLY A 312 10.59 -8.31 5.96
C GLY A 312 10.25 -7.09 6.82
N SER A 313 11.27 -6.56 7.48
CA SER A 313 11.14 -5.49 8.46
C SER A 313 11.14 -4.08 7.83
N LEU A 314 11.80 -3.91 6.68
CA LEU A 314 11.89 -2.63 5.96
C LEU A 314 11.41 -2.77 4.50
N PRO A 315 10.12 -3.06 4.25
CA PRO A 315 9.58 -3.24 2.90
C PRO A 315 9.40 -1.91 2.12
N VAL A 316 10.17 -0.85 2.41
CA VAL A 316 10.00 0.46 1.76
C VAL A 316 10.24 0.37 0.25
N ASN A 317 11.27 -0.35 -0.19
CA ASN A 317 11.51 -0.56 -1.62
C ASN A 317 10.39 -1.37 -2.30
N GLN A 318 9.76 -2.30 -1.57
CA GLN A 318 8.60 -3.05 -2.05
C GLN A 318 7.41 -2.11 -2.30
N ILE A 319 7.11 -1.22 -1.35
CA ILE A 319 6.05 -0.20 -1.48
C ILE A 319 6.37 0.82 -2.58
N ILE A 320 7.61 1.27 -2.72
CA ILE A 320 8.00 2.19 -3.80
C ILE A 320 7.82 1.53 -5.17
N ASN A 321 8.28 0.29 -5.37
CA ASN A 321 8.07 -0.42 -6.63
C ASN A 321 6.57 -0.69 -6.89
N CYS A 322 5.77 -0.91 -5.84
CA CYS A 322 4.32 -1.01 -5.95
C CYS A 322 3.72 0.28 -6.54
N LEU A 323 4.03 1.44 -5.95
CA LEU A 323 3.52 2.73 -6.42
C LEU A 323 4.00 3.06 -7.84
N SER A 324 5.21 2.63 -8.22
CA SER A 324 5.68 2.74 -9.61
C SER A 324 4.88 1.84 -10.55
N TYR A 325 4.63 0.59 -10.18
CA TYR A 325 3.86 -0.35 -11.01
C TYR A 325 2.39 0.07 -11.16
N LEU A 326 1.83 0.77 -10.16
CA LEU A 326 0.51 1.40 -10.22
C LEU A 326 0.47 2.62 -11.14
N GLY A 327 1.62 3.16 -11.58
CA GLY A 327 1.70 4.41 -12.31
C GLY A 327 1.52 5.67 -11.45
N ILE A 328 1.61 5.55 -10.12
CA ILE A 328 1.53 6.68 -9.18
C ILE A 328 2.90 7.39 -9.07
N LEU A 329 3.98 6.60 -9.03
CA LEU A 329 5.35 7.13 -9.07
C LEU A 329 5.96 6.93 -10.46
N PRO A 330 6.86 7.83 -10.90
CA PRO A 330 7.63 7.60 -12.12
C PRO A 330 8.56 6.39 -11.97
N ASP A 331 8.98 5.74 -13.06
CA ASP A 331 9.97 4.66 -12.99
C ASP A 331 11.41 5.21 -13.11
N LYS A 332 11.88 5.89 -12.07
CA LYS A 332 13.21 6.56 -12.02
C LYS A 332 14.18 5.92 -11.01
N GLY A 333 13.87 4.73 -10.52
CA GLY A 333 14.67 4.00 -9.53
C GLY A 333 14.37 4.39 -8.07
N PHE A 334 14.84 3.55 -7.13
CA PHE A 334 14.43 3.61 -5.71
C PHE A 334 14.71 4.98 -5.05
N ILE A 335 15.94 5.49 -5.14
CA ILE A 335 16.33 6.74 -4.47
C ILE A 335 15.57 7.94 -5.05
N SER A 336 15.44 8.02 -6.37
CA SER A 336 14.70 9.13 -7.02
C SER A 336 13.23 9.12 -6.62
N ASN A 337 12.60 7.94 -6.59
CA ASN A 337 11.20 7.80 -6.22
C ASN A 337 10.95 8.06 -4.74
N LEU A 338 11.89 7.66 -3.87
CA LEU A 338 11.83 7.96 -2.45
C LEU A 338 11.94 9.48 -2.20
N SER A 339 12.89 10.15 -2.87
CA SER A 339 13.03 11.61 -2.81
C SER A 339 11.79 12.33 -3.33
N TYR A 340 11.21 11.86 -4.43
CA TYR A 340 9.99 12.45 -5.00
C TYR A 340 8.77 12.28 -4.08
N LEU A 341 8.60 11.09 -3.47
CA LEU A 341 7.57 10.84 -2.47
C LEU A 341 7.75 11.76 -1.26
N ALA A 342 8.97 11.86 -0.74
CA ALA A 342 9.33 12.74 0.37
C ALA A 342 9.02 14.22 0.07
N GLU A 343 9.48 14.73 -1.08
CA GLU A 343 9.22 16.10 -1.53
C GLU A 343 7.73 16.39 -1.61
N THR A 344 6.95 15.44 -2.14
CA THR A 344 5.51 15.63 -2.30
C THR A 344 4.76 15.62 -0.98
N MET A 345 5.13 14.73 -0.04
CA MET A 345 4.57 14.73 1.30
C MET A 345 4.86 16.05 2.04
N ILE A 346 6.06 16.61 1.90
CA ILE A 346 6.40 17.87 2.56
C ILE A 346 5.57 19.02 1.99
N LYS A 347 5.41 19.07 0.67
CA LYS A 347 4.57 20.09 0.02
C LYS A 347 3.13 20.01 0.53
N GLY A 348 2.56 18.81 0.64
CA GLY A 348 1.22 18.62 1.21
C GLY A 348 1.14 19.04 2.68
N PHE A 349 2.15 18.69 3.50
CA PHE A 349 2.25 19.17 4.88
C PHE A 349 2.26 20.69 4.95
N TYR A 350 3.01 21.35 4.06
CA TYR A 350 3.06 22.80 4.01
C TYR A 350 1.72 23.41 3.60
N GLU A 351 1.04 22.88 2.59
CA GLU A 351 -0.26 23.40 2.14
C GLU A 351 -1.30 23.40 3.27
N GLU A 352 -1.35 22.33 4.07
CA GLU A 352 -2.22 22.27 5.26
C GLU A 352 -1.86 23.32 6.32
N ASN A 353 -0.61 23.77 6.34
CA ASN A 353 -0.07 24.68 7.36
C ASN A 353 0.33 26.06 6.80
N LYS A 354 -0.06 26.40 5.56
CA LYS A 354 0.40 27.60 4.84
C LYS A 354 0.07 28.89 5.59
N SER A 355 -1.08 28.94 6.25
CA SER A 355 -1.51 30.07 7.08
C SER A 355 -0.63 30.31 8.30
N LYS A 356 0.09 29.27 8.77
CA LYS A 356 0.92 29.31 9.99
C LYS A 356 2.35 29.78 9.72
N TYR A 357 2.90 29.56 8.53
CA TYR A 357 4.34 29.70 8.30
C TYR A 357 4.77 30.71 7.21
N GLN A 358 3.85 31.30 6.42
CA GLN A 358 4.11 32.41 5.48
C GLN A 358 5.42 32.29 4.65
N THR A 359 5.76 31.09 4.13
CA THR A 359 7.02 30.81 3.42
C THR A 359 6.77 30.55 1.92
N SER A 360 7.73 30.85 1.02
CA SER A 360 7.54 30.56 -0.40
C SER A 360 7.67 29.06 -0.71
N GLU A 361 7.07 28.58 -1.82
CA GLU A 361 7.23 27.18 -2.27
C GLU A 361 8.68 26.87 -2.68
N GLU A 362 9.44 27.87 -3.12
CA GLU A 362 10.83 27.74 -3.55
C GLU A 362 11.77 27.55 -2.36
N ASP A 363 11.56 28.31 -1.28
CA ASP A 363 12.29 28.13 -0.03
C ASP A 363 12.03 26.74 0.57
N ILE A 364 10.80 26.23 0.47
CA ILE A 364 10.47 24.87 0.93
C ILE A 364 11.23 23.83 0.10
N LYS A 365 11.24 23.95 -1.22
CA LYS A 365 12.05 23.04 -2.08
C LYS A 365 13.53 23.07 -1.69
N GLY A 366 14.07 24.26 -1.42
CA GLY A 366 15.43 24.42 -0.90
C GLY A 366 15.63 23.71 0.45
N ALA A 367 14.65 23.83 1.36
CA ALA A 367 14.70 23.19 2.67
C ALA A 367 14.70 21.67 2.57
N VAL A 368 13.82 21.12 1.74
CA VAL A 368 13.72 19.68 1.48
C VAL A 368 15.01 19.16 0.87
N SER A 369 15.50 19.82 -0.18
CA SER A 369 16.74 19.44 -0.86
C SER A 369 17.91 19.45 0.12
N GLY A 370 18.01 20.47 0.97
CA GLY A 370 19.03 20.54 2.00
C GLY A 370 18.95 19.38 3.00
N LEU A 371 17.74 19.08 3.52
CA LEU A 371 17.53 17.97 4.44
C LEU A 371 17.86 16.61 3.80
N LEU A 372 17.44 16.38 2.55
CA LEU A 372 17.74 15.15 1.80
C LEU A 372 19.23 14.98 1.51
N ASN A 373 19.96 16.08 1.34
CA ASN A 373 21.40 16.10 1.14
C ASN A 373 22.19 16.07 2.47
N GLY A 374 21.52 15.91 3.61
CA GLY A 374 22.14 15.78 4.92
C GLY A 374 22.64 17.09 5.53
N ARG A 375 22.19 18.25 5.04
CA ARG A 375 22.47 19.56 5.63
C ARG A 375 21.71 19.75 6.94
N THR A 376 22.31 20.47 7.87
CA THR A 376 21.69 20.80 9.16
C THR A 376 20.59 21.85 9.00
N VAL A 377 19.67 21.90 9.96
CA VAL A 377 18.59 22.91 10.00
C VAL A 377 19.13 24.33 9.87
N ASN A 378 20.26 24.63 10.51
CA ASN A 378 20.88 25.96 10.49
C ASN A 378 21.50 26.27 9.12
N GLU A 379 22.26 25.34 8.54
CA GLU A 379 22.83 25.51 7.19
C GLU A 379 21.74 25.74 6.14
N ILE A 380 20.55 25.16 6.34
CA ILE A 380 19.42 25.36 5.46
C ILE A 380 18.79 26.72 5.71
N ALA A 381 18.52 27.07 6.97
CA ALA A 381 17.90 28.34 7.34
C ALA A 381 18.71 29.57 6.88
N ASP A 382 20.03 29.43 6.78
CA ASP A 382 20.92 30.50 6.30
C ASP A 382 20.84 30.73 4.78
N ASP A 383 20.44 29.70 4.00
CA ASP A 383 20.43 29.72 2.53
C ASP A 383 19.07 30.07 1.92
N ILE A 384 17.99 29.97 2.70
CA ILE A 384 16.61 30.17 2.24
C ILE A 384 15.83 31.02 3.23
N ASN A 385 14.84 31.78 2.75
CA ASN A 385 14.01 32.64 3.60
C ASN A 385 12.91 31.84 4.31
N CYS A 386 13.31 30.82 5.07
CA CYS A 386 12.44 29.87 5.75
C CYS A 386 12.76 29.84 7.24
N SER A 387 11.73 29.90 8.08
CA SER A 387 11.95 29.89 9.53
C SER A 387 12.61 28.57 9.98
N GLY A 388 13.63 28.66 10.83
CA GLY A 388 14.29 27.48 11.43
C GLY A 388 13.30 26.54 12.13
N VAL A 389 12.23 27.07 12.72
CA VAL A 389 11.13 26.30 13.32
C VAL A 389 10.36 25.46 12.29
N LEU A 390 10.13 25.98 11.08
CA LEU A 390 9.50 25.21 10.00
C LEU A 390 10.44 24.12 9.48
N ILE A 391 11.73 24.43 9.29
CA ILE A 391 12.74 23.45 8.85
C ILE A 391 12.92 22.36 9.91
N GLU A 392 12.92 22.72 11.18
CA GLU A 392 12.97 21.77 12.30
C GLU A 392 11.67 20.96 12.41
N THR A 393 10.50 21.55 12.13
CA THR A 393 9.23 20.81 12.05
C THR A 393 9.24 19.81 10.89
N MET A 394 9.75 20.20 9.72
CA MET A 394 9.92 19.31 8.56
C MET A 394 10.94 18.21 8.85
N ALA A 395 12.11 18.56 9.38
CA ALA A 395 13.11 17.60 9.84
C ALA A 395 12.54 16.68 10.91
N ASN A 396 11.71 17.19 11.84
CA ASN A 396 11.02 16.40 12.84
C ASN A 396 9.93 15.54 12.23
N VAL A 397 9.23 15.94 11.16
CA VAL A 397 8.37 15.00 10.41
C VAL A 397 9.24 13.82 9.97
N PHE A 398 10.43 14.04 9.40
CA PHE A 398 11.41 12.98 9.06
C PHE A 398 12.07 12.27 10.25
N THR A 399 12.26 12.92 11.40
CA THR A 399 13.08 12.37 12.50
C THR A 399 12.20 11.81 13.62
N SER A 400 11.06 12.41 13.91
CA SER A 400 9.99 11.86 14.76
C SER A 400 9.29 10.67 14.10
N MET A 401 9.18 10.67 12.76
CA MET A 401 8.90 9.50 11.92
C MET A 401 9.63 8.25 12.39
N TRP A 402 10.94 8.40 12.59
CA TRP A 402 11.83 7.31 12.94
C TRP A 402 11.94 7.11 14.44
N LYS A 403 12.00 8.19 15.23
CA LYS A 403 12.22 8.15 16.70
C LYS A 403 10.98 7.76 17.50
N GLN A 404 9.78 8.18 17.10
CA GLN A 404 8.55 7.94 17.88
C GLN A 404 8.08 6.49 17.76
N LYS A 405 8.34 5.86 16.60
CA LYS A 405 8.00 4.48 16.31
C LYS A 405 9.17 3.51 16.44
N LEU A 406 10.39 4.00 16.72
CA LEU A 406 11.59 3.20 16.96
C LEU A 406 11.40 2.05 17.98
N PRO A 407 10.70 2.26 19.12
CA PRO A 407 10.46 1.17 20.06
C PRO A 407 9.56 0.07 19.49
N GLU A 408 8.49 0.43 18.76
CA GLU A 408 7.62 -0.52 18.05
C GLU A 408 8.38 -1.22 16.91
N PHE A 409 9.31 -0.52 16.24
CA PHE A 409 10.20 -1.10 15.23
C PHE A 409 11.12 -2.18 15.83
N GLN A 410 11.68 -1.92 17.02
CA GLN A 410 12.53 -2.88 17.73
C GLN A 410 11.75 -4.10 18.23
N GLU A 411 10.50 -3.90 18.67
CA GLU A 411 9.61 -4.98 19.12
C GLU A 411 9.12 -5.86 17.96
N GLN A 412 8.88 -5.31 16.77
CA GLN A 412 8.47 -6.12 15.63
C GLN A 412 9.58 -6.86 14.91
N LEU A 413 10.79 -6.30 14.91
CA LEU A 413 12.00 -7.04 14.56
C LEU A 413 12.17 -8.29 15.46
N TYR A 414 11.63 -8.26 16.68
CA TYR A 414 11.61 -9.37 17.62
C TYR A 414 10.52 -10.41 17.28
N ILE A 415 9.29 -9.97 16.94
CA ILE A 415 8.16 -10.87 16.59
C ILE A 415 8.36 -11.57 15.23
N GLN A 416 8.87 -10.88 14.20
CA GLN A 416 9.16 -11.50 12.89
C GLN A 416 10.27 -12.56 12.97
N ARG A 417 11.18 -12.44 13.94
CA ARG A 417 12.26 -13.42 14.18
C ARG A 417 11.76 -14.75 14.73
N ASP A 418 10.75 -14.75 15.59
CA ASP A 418 10.17 -15.97 16.19
C ASP A 418 9.29 -16.76 15.20
N LEU A 419 8.92 -16.17 14.05
CA LEU A 419 8.11 -16.81 13.01
C LEU A 419 8.94 -17.40 11.85
N ASP A 420 10.23 -17.10 11.76
CA ASP A 420 11.14 -17.72 10.80
C ASP A 420 11.64 -19.05 11.39
N GLU A 421 10.83 -20.11 11.25
CA GLU A 421 11.22 -21.49 11.58
C GLU A 421 12.53 -21.87 10.85
N GLY A 422 13.64 -21.89 11.59
CA GLY A 422 14.94 -22.39 11.14
C GLY A 422 16.14 -21.48 11.38
N SER A 423 15.96 -20.24 11.84
CA SER A 423 17.11 -19.39 12.17
C SER A 423 17.74 -19.78 13.52
N LYS A 424 19.05 -20.08 13.53
CA LYS A 424 19.83 -20.24 14.77
C LYS A 424 20.40 -18.88 15.16
N GLU A 425 19.95 -18.33 16.28
CA GLU A 425 20.57 -17.15 16.87
C GLU A 425 21.95 -17.52 17.45
N ILE A 426 23.00 -16.79 17.05
CA ILE A 426 24.35 -16.91 17.63
C ILE A 426 24.59 -15.69 18.52
N PHE A 427 24.81 -15.95 19.80
CA PHE A 427 25.23 -14.93 20.76
C PHE A 427 26.74 -15.07 20.97
N ALA A 428 27.49 -13.99 20.70
CA ALA A 428 28.93 -13.93 20.94
C ALA A 428 29.23 -12.86 21.99
N LYS A 429 29.81 -13.24 23.12
CA LYS A 429 30.34 -12.29 24.10
C LYS A 429 31.74 -11.89 23.62
N VAL A 430 31.92 -10.67 23.14
CA VAL A 430 33.24 -10.25 22.66
C VAL A 430 34.05 -9.65 23.80
N GLU A 431 34.95 -10.46 24.35
CA GLU A 431 35.96 -9.96 25.28
C GLU A 431 37.07 -9.26 24.48
N ARG A 432 36.96 -7.93 24.41
CA ARG A 432 37.89 -6.96 23.78
C ARG A 432 38.06 -7.07 22.27
N ILE A 433 37.44 -6.15 21.53
CA ILE A 433 37.64 -6.02 20.08
C ILE A 433 38.95 -5.26 19.76
N VAL A 434 39.38 -4.34 20.61
CA VAL A 434 40.63 -3.59 20.48
C VAL A 434 41.04 -3.09 21.88
N ASP A 435 42.32 -3.18 22.25
CA ASP A 435 42.85 -2.74 23.56
C ASP A 435 42.72 -1.22 23.85
N THR A 436 42.00 -0.44 23.05
CA THR A 436 42.00 1.04 23.12
C THR A 436 40.64 1.75 23.13
N ASP A 437 39.49 1.07 23.04
CA ASP A 437 38.19 1.77 23.11
C ASP A 437 37.35 1.27 24.29
N SER A 438 37.44 1.99 25.42
CA SER A 438 36.61 1.82 26.62
C SER A 438 35.12 2.12 26.40
N ASP A 439 34.78 2.57 25.19
CA ASP A 439 33.46 3.06 24.80
C ASP A 439 32.58 2.01 24.11
N VAL A 440 33.08 0.79 23.89
CA VAL A 440 32.33 -0.37 23.35
C VAL A 440 32.14 -1.43 24.44
N ALA A 441 30.90 -1.79 24.77
CA ALA A 441 30.59 -2.69 25.88
C ALA A 441 30.15 -4.11 25.45
N PHE A 442 29.41 -4.24 24.34
CA PHE A 442 28.83 -5.52 23.93
C PHE A 442 28.54 -5.60 22.42
N LEU A 443 28.53 -6.82 21.87
CA LEU A 443 28.15 -7.12 20.50
C LEU A 443 27.04 -8.17 20.51
N TYR A 444 25.97 -7.96 19.75
CA TYR A 444 24.87 -8.91 19.67
C TYR A 444 24.17 -8.85 18.31
N ASN A 445 23.18 -9.71 18.08
CA ASN A 445 22.45 -9.82 16.81
C ASN A 445 23.35 -10.09 15.60
N ILE A 446 24.39 -10.91 15.74
CA ILE A 446 25.31 -11.20 14.64
C ILE A 446 24.63 -12.13 13.63
N GLY A 447 24.24 -11.58 12.48
CA GLY A 447 23.71 -12.30 11.33
C GLY A 447 24.76 -12.42 10.23
N VAL A 448 24.91 -13.60 9.64
CA VAL A 448 25.78 -13.85 8.49
C VAL A 448 24.92 -14.28 7.32
N HIS A 449 24.94 -13.49 6.25
CA HIS A 449 24.10 -13.69 5.07
C HIS A 449 24.97 -14.07 3.88
N PRO A 450 24.90 -15.31 3.38
CA PRO A 450 25.66 -15.73 2.21
C PRO A 450 25.21 -14.98 0.95
N VAL A 451 26.17 -14.63 0.10
CA VAL A 451 25.97 -14.05 -1.23
C VAL A 451 26.93 -14.72 -2.23
N GLU A 452 26.65 -14.55 -3.52
CA GLU A 452 27.36 -15.24 -4.61
C GLU A 452 28.90 -15.07 -4.57
N LYS A 453 29.39 -13.98 -3.97
CA LYS A 453 30.83 -13.69 -3.82
C LYS A 453 31.28 -13.51 -2.36
N GLY A 454 30.62 -14.15 -1.39
CA GLY A 454 31.02 -14.12 0.02
C GLY A 454 29.86 -14.01 1.00
N TYR A 455 29.98 -13.16 2.02
CA TYR A 455 28.96 -12.99 3.06
C TYR A 455 28.76 -11.52 3.43
N TYR A 456 27.53 -11.11 3.76
CA TYR A 456 27.26 -9.90 4.52
C TYR A 456 27.19 -10.24 6.02
N VAL A 457 27.78 -9.38 6.84
CA VAL A 457 27.68 -9.49 8.30
C VAL A 457 26.86 -8.32 8.82
N MET A 458 25.81 -8.62 9.58
CA MET A 458 25.00 -7.63 10.28
C MET A 458 25.16 -7.83 11.78
N MET A 459 25.29 -6.75 12.55
CA MET A 459 25.43 -6.82 14.01
C MET A 459 25.00 -5.52 14.69
N THR A 460 24.74 -5.60 15.99
CA THR A 460 24.51 -4.44 16.87
C THR A 460 25.65 -4.32 17.88
N VAL A 461 26.16 -3.10 18.08
CA VAL A 461 27.23 -2.75 19.03
C VAL A 461 26.66 -1.87 20.13
N GLU A 462 26.83 -2.25 21.39
CA GLU A 462 26.60 -1.36 22.53
C GLU A 462 27.77 -0.39 22.70
N ILE A 463 27.47 0.91 22.60
CA ILE A 463 28.42 2.02 22.76
C ILE A 463 27.97 2.99 23.85
N ASN A 464 28.91 3.70 24.46
CA ASN A 464 28.64 4.65 25.52
C ASN A 464 27.62 5.73 25.07
N GLY A 465 26.47 5.80 25.75
CA GLY A 465 25.36 6.69 25.39
C GLY A 465 25.67 8.19 25.47
N LYS A 466 26.84 8.58 26.02
CA LYS A 466 27.32 9.97 26.08
C LYS A 466 28.18 10.38 24.87
N LEU A 467 28.35 9.51 23.88
CA LEU A 467 29.17 9.79 22.69
C LEU A 467 28.47 10.75 21.72
N THR A 468 29.27 11.58 21.05
CA THR A 468 28.80 12.35 19.90
C THR A 468 28.62 11.43 18.69
N VAL A 469 27.69 11.78 17.79
CA VAL A 469 27.41 11.02 16.54
C VAL A 469 28.70 10.79 15.73
N THR A 470 29.58 11.79 15.66
CA THR A 470 30.87 11.71 14.97
C THR A 470 31.79 10.63 15.57
N LYS A 471 31.85 10.52 16.89
CA LYS A 471 32.67 9.49 17.57
C LYS A 471 32.08 8.10 17.40
N ALA A 472 30.75 7.97 17.47
CA ALA A 472 30.06 6.70 17.20
C ALA A 472 30.33 6.20 15.77
N ASN A 473 30.26 7.08 14.78
CA ASN A 473 30.56 6.74 13.38
C ASN A 473 32.03 6.31 13.18
N PHE A 474 32.96 6.95 13.89
CA PHE A 474 34.38 6.58 13.84
C PHE A 474 34.62 5.16 14.40
N ILE A 475 33.98 4.83 15.52
CA ILE A 475 34.02 3.49 16.12
C ILE A 475 33.44 2.45 15.14
N VAL A 476 32.27 2.73 14.56
CA VAL A 476 31.63 1.86 13.57
C VAL A 476 32.53 1.63 12.35
N ALA A 477 33.15 2.68 11.81
CA ALA A 477 34.04 2.57 10.65
C ALA A 477 35.25 1.66 10.94
N ARG A 478 35.90 1.84 12.10
CA ARG A 478 37.03 1.00 12.53
C ARG A 478 36.62 -0.46 12.74
N LEU A 479 35.46 -0.71 13.34
CA LEU A 479 34.94 -2.07 13.51
C LEU A 479 34.69 -2.75 12.18
N LYS A 480 34.06 -2.05 11.22
CA LYS A 480 33.84 -2.57 9.86
C LYS A 480 35.16 -2.94 9.19
N GLU A 481 36.19 -2.10 9.33
CA GLU A 481 37.53 -2.36 8.77
C GLU A 481 38.22 -3.56 9.42
N ALA A 482 38.19 -3.65 10.76
CA ALA A 482 38.76 -4.77 11.50
C ALA A 482 38.10 -6.11 11.14
N ILE A 483 36.77 -6.12 11.00
CA ILE A 483 36.00 -7.31 10.60
C ILE A 483 36.35 -7.73 9.17
N LYS A 484 36.37 -6.79 8.22
CA LYS A 484 36.77 -7.07 6.84
C LYS A 484 38.20 -7.58 6.72
N LYS A 485 39.12 -7.09 7.55
CA LYS A 485 40.51 -7.55 7.58
C LYS A 485 40.65 -8.98 8.10
N LYS A 486 39.85 -9.38 9.09
CA LYS A 486 39.87 -10.73 9.66
C LYS A 486 39.09 -11.75 8.83
N LEU A 487 38.05 -11.31 8.12
CA LEU A 487 37.16 -12.17 7.34
C LEU A 487 37.19 -11.76 5.87
N SER A 488 38.14 -12.32 5.12
CA SER A 488 38.38 -11.98 3.71
C SER A 488 37.22 -12.31 2.76
N SER A 489 36.27 -13.15 3.19
CA SER A 489 35.04 -13.49 2.46
C SER A 489 33.88 -12.52 2.74
N VAL A 490 34.06 -11.48 3.57
CA VAL A 490 32.99 -10.54 3.90
C VAL A 490 32.91 -9.41 2.88
N VAL A 491 31.81 -9.38 2.14
CA VAL A 491 31.52 -8.39 1.08
C VAL A 491 31.03 -7.08 1.68
N GLY A 492 30.34 -7.12 2.83
CA GLY A 492 29.89 -5.91 3.52
C GLY A 492 29.54 -6.16 5.00
N VAL A 493 29.67 -5.10 5.79
CA VAL A 493 29.39 -5.13 7.24
C VAL A 493 28.41 -4.01 7.57
N PHE A 494 27.26 -4.38 8.13
CA PHE A 494 26.27 -3.45 8.66
C PHE A 494 26.34 -3.50 10.18
N ILE A 495 26.50 -2.32 10.80
CA ILE A 495 26.62 -2.19 12.25
C ILE A 495 25.61 -1.15 12.70
N GLU A 496 24.70 -1.57 13.58
CA GLU A 496 23.80 -0.69 14.32
C GLU A 496 24.42 -0.37 15.69
N THR A 497 24.22 0.83 16.23
CA THR A 497 24.73 1.20 17.56
C THR A 497 23.61 1.36 18.57
N ALA A 498 23.78 0.77 19.75
CA ALA A 498 22.86 0.82 20.87
C ALA A 498 23.56 1.43 22.11
N PRO A 499 22.85 2.04 23.07
CA PRO A 499 23.46 2.51 24.32
C PRO A 499 23.91 1.35 25.22
N ILE A 500 25.00 1.52 25.97
CA ILE A 500 25.45 0.55 27.00
C ILE A 500 24.33 0.21 27.97
N GLY A 501 24.12 -1.10 28.21
CA GLY A 501 23.21 -1.61 29.22
C GLY A 501 21.81 -1.97 28.71
N GLN A 502 21.53 -1.79 27.42
CA GLN A 502 20.24 -2.14 26.83
C GLN A 502 20.00 -3.65 26.81
N TYR A 503 21.04 -4.46 26.64
CA TYR A 503 20.96 -5.93 26.60
C TYR A 503 21.42 -6.61 27.89
N ALA A 504 22.33 -5.99 28.65
CA ALA A 504 22.81 -6.53 29.94
C ALA A 504 21.68 -6.75 30.97
N PHE A 505 20.64 -5.91 30.95
CA PHE A 505 19.45 -6.08 31.80
C PHE A 505 18.60 -7.32 31.45
N LYS A 506 18.58 -7.76 30.18
CA LYS A 506 17.83 -8.96 29.76
C LYS A 506 18.57 -10.27 30.07
N ILE A 507 19.90 -10.24 30.19
CA ILE A 507 20.71 -11.43 30.50
C ILE A 507 20.59 -11.79 31.99
N GLY A 508 20.39 -10.82 32.88
CA GLY A 508 20.24 -11.04 34.33
C GLY A 508 18.95 -11.73 34.78
N GLN A 509 17.94 -11.90 33.91
CA GLN A 509 16.63 -12.48 34.27
C GLN A 509 16.31 -13.84 33.62
N ASN A 510 17.09 -14.31 32.64
CA ASN A 510 16.77 -15.54 31.90
C ASN A 510 17.75 -16.67 32.21
N ASN A 511 17.43 -17.46 33.24
CA ASN A 511 18.05 -18.76 33.56
C ASN A 511 17.41 -19.88 32.70
N ASP A 512 17.49 -19.80 31.37
CA ASP A 512 16.98 -20.88 30.52
C ASP A 512 18.02 -21.41 29.52
N SER A 513 18.14 -22.73 29.53
CA SER A 513 19.36 -23.52 29.31
C SER A 513 19.52 -24.06 27.88
N LYS A 514 19.09 -23.29 26.87
CA LYS A 514 19.27 -23.67 25.44
C LYS A 514 19.91 -22.56 24.59
N LYS A 515 20.85 -21.82 25.15
CA LYS A 515 21.71 -20.92 24.39
C LYS A 515 23.06 -21.59 24.16
N THR A 516 23.43 -21.81 22.91
CA THR A 516 24.80 -22.23 22.57
C THR A 516 25.66 -20.97 22.55
N TYR A 517 26.51 -20.84 23.56
CA TYR A 517 27.50 -19.78 23.65
C TYR A 517 28.73 -20.21 22.85
N ILE A 518 29.12 -19.43 21.84
CA ILE A 518 30.44 -19.54 21.24
C ILE A 518 31.26 -18.39 21.83
N VAL A 519 32.30 -18.75 22.60
CA VAL A 519 33.32 -17.82 23.10
C VAL A 519 34.18 -17.35 21.94
#